data_AF-A0A1E3G2M2-F1
#
_entry.id   AF-A0A1E3G2M2-F1
#
_cell.length_a   1.000
_cell.length_b   1.000
_cell.length_c   1.000
_cell.angle_alpha   90.00
_cell.angle_beta   90.00
_cell.angle_gamma   90.00
#
_symmetry.space_group_name_H-M   'P 1'
#
loop_
_entity.id
_entity.type
_entity.pdbx_description
1 polymer ?
#
loop_
_entity_poly.entity_id
_entity_poly.type
_entity_poly.pdbx_seq_one_letter_code
_entity_poly.pdbx_strand_id
1 'polypeptide(L)'
;MNVFLRFRKKLTGFNLVLIILLLSTISLGGFFQKTYPELPINQQNPDSSWGAVYSKRVSTRVITGQTVLSVAYEVTTVNANPGEGPFSDVSQTYLVDYNRDGRADIFSVTYGGRVIIKRNDGVINNDLRFTDTVSYTIWSLGNNNGSGDGTAVVDDFDNDGKPDLFLFNARQLAIYIPDATVPKSATANPPQMFWQFFNSDSRFRTNWTVSAMAAYDYDGDGYKDIIYADMSGRVWLWKNVPSRGNTRFFDPNGRVLLFSDPDVGTTATYGGAVLDLADVDDDGVPDLVVGHTDKRNIFLYPGKLVNQQLVFDPREKIALVRPDGNLGTLVSVDPTIPNSKDPKLLPSFAPTVIKVIDVDRDGIKDIFIATDAWRQGANFGGSIYLFKGRGRTIDGKTNFVSLELVRGNYSSRGVNPYDFDSGAVGDIDNDGIPDFVAADGNHSGNYYKIVMTTNSLYVTEGHPVQSNKLIKKNFKCPWFLLYSIYQVH
;
A
#
# COMPACT_ATOMS: atom_id res chain seq x y z
N MET A 1 -32.13 -4.43 -65.85
CA MET A 1 -32.23 -3.97 -64.44
C MET A 1 -32.33 -5.20 -63.55
N ASN A 2 -31.18 -5.58 -62.99
CA ASN A 2 -30.82 -6.56 -61.96
C ASN A 2 -31.74 -7.72 -61.53
N VAL A 3 -31.18 -8.90 -61.84
CA VAL A 3 -31.23 -10.26 -61.28
C VAL A 3 -31.29 -10.36 -59.73
N PHE A 4 -32.11 -11.29 -59.17
CA PHE A 4 -31.65 -12.49 -58.41
C PHE A 4 -32.73 -13.20 -57.55
N LEU A 5 -32.88 -14.49 -57.88
CA LEU A 5 -33.34 -15.70 -57.17
C LEU A 5 -33.98 -15.71 -55.76
N ARG A 6 -35.04 -16.53 -55.70
CA ARG A 6 -35.48 -17.49 -54.66
C ARG A 6 -34.56 -17.70 -53.44
N PHE A 7 -35.14 -17.59 -52.23
CA PHE A 7 -35.12 -18.64 -51.19
C PHE A 7 -36.25 -18.37 -50.17
N ARG A 8 -37.35 -19.15 -50.23
CA ARG A 8 -38.30 -19.29 -49.11
C ARG A 8 -37.77 -20.37 -48.18
N LYS A 9 -37.14 -20.01 -47.06
CA LYS A 9 -36.94 -20.93 -45.92
C LYS A 9 -37.98 -20.59 -44.85
N LYS A 10 -38.83 -21.57 -44.52
CA LYS A 10 -39.67 -21.56 -43.31
C LYS A 10 -38.75 -21.37 -42.10
N LEU A 11 -38.94 -20.31 -41.33
CA LEU A 11 -38.47 -20.30 -39.96
C LEU A 11 -39.26 -21.38 -39.21
N THR A 12 -38.59 -22.45 -38.80
CA THR A 12 -39.11 -23.41 -37.83
C THR A 12 -39.19 -22.74 -36.46
N GLY A 13 -40.12 -23.17 -35.60
CA GLY A 13 -40.36 -22.58 -34.27
C GLY A 13 -39.10 -22.42 -33.39
N PHE A 14 -38.05 -23.21 -33.65
CA PHE A 14 -36.75 -23.11 -33.01
C PHE A 14 -36.01 -21.79 -33.30
N ASN A 15 -36.10 -21.26 -34.53
CA ASN A 15 -35.47 -19.99 -34.90
C ASN A 15 -36.22 -18.79 -34.32
N LEU A 16 -37.54 -18.90 -34.09
CA LEU A 16 -38.32 -17.85 -33.45
C LEU A 16 -38.03 -17.79 -31.94
N VAL A 17 -37.85 -18.95 -31.29
CA VAL A 17 -37.46 -19.05 -29.87
C VAL A 17 -36.03 -18.51 -29.65
N LEU A 18 -35.10 -18.77 -30.56
CA LEU A 18 -33.74 -18.21 -30.48
C LEU A 18 -33.71 -16.69 -30.69
N ILE A 19 -34.54 -16.16 -31.60
CA ILE A 19 -34.69 -14.71 -31.82
C ILE A 19 -35.38 -14.04 -30.63
N ILE A 20 -36.38 -14.69 -30.00
CA ILE A 20 -37.04 -14.20 -28.79
C ILE A 20 -36.09 -14.28 -27.58
N LEU A 21 -35.25 -15.32 -27.46
CA LEU A 21 -34.19 -15.41 -26.45
C LEU A 21 -33.13 -14.32 -26.65
N LEU A 22 -32.65 -14.10 -27.89
CA LEU A 22 -31.74 -12.99 -28.20
C LEU A 22 -32.36 -11.61 -27.94
N LEU A 23 -33.65 -11.41 -28.26
CA LEU A 23 -34.37 -10.17 -27.97
C LEU A 23 -34.66 -10.01 -26.47
N SER A 24 -34.85 -11.10 -25.72
CA SER A 24 -35.00 -11.06 -24.26
C SER A 24 -33.69 -10.74 -23.55
N THR A 25 -32.55 -11.19 -24.07
CA THR A 25 -31.23 -10.79 -23.57
C THR A 25 -30.88 -9.34 -23.93
N ILE A 26 -31.45 -8.80 -25.01
CA ILE A 26 -31.28 -7.38 -25.38
C ILE A 26 -32.24 -6.46 -24.58
N SER A 27 -33.37 -6.97 -24.10
CA SER A 27 -34.39 -6.20 -23.38
C SER A 27 -34.36 -6.32 -21.85
N LEU A 28 -33.56 -7.24 -21.31
CA LEU A 28 -33.27 -7.37 -19.87
C LEU A 28 -31.86 -6.87 -19.52
N GLY A 29 -31.37 -5.85 -20.23
CA GLY A 29 -30.30 -5.00 -19.72
C GLY A 29 -30.81 -4.22 -18.51
N GLY A 30 -30.96 -4.90 -17.37
CA GLY A 30 -31.23 -4.26 -16.10
C GLY A 30 -30.11 -3.29 -15.81
N PHE A 31 -30.42 -1.99 -15.80
CA PHE A 31 -29.46 -0.98 -15.41
C PHE A 31 -29.22 -1.12 -13.90
N PHE A 32 -28.04 -1.61 -13.52
CA PHE A 32 -27.56 -1.49 -12.16
C PHE A 32 -27.14 -0.03 -11.93
N GLN A 33 -27.93 0.68 -11.13
CA GLN A 33 -27.53 1.97 -10.58
C GLN A 33 -26.94 1.71 -9.19
N LYS A 34 -25.61 1.69 -9.10
CA LYS A 34 -24.90 1.70 -7.81
C LYS A 34 -24.36 3.11 -7.60
N THR A 35 -24.88 3.81 -6.59
CA THR A 35 -24.36 5.12 -6.18
C THR A 35 -23.07 4.87 -5.42
N TYR A 36 -21.97 5.46 -5.89
CA TYR A 36 -20.68 5.35 -5.22
C TYR A 36 -20.39 6.60 -4.42
N PRO A 37 -19.75 6.47 -3.24
CA PRO A 37 -19.30 7.63 -2.49
C PRO A 37 -18.36 8.48 -3.37
N GLU A 38 -18.55 9.80 -3.38
CA GLU A 38 -17.55 10.74 -3.91
C GLU A 38 -16.44 10.94 -2.86
N LEU A 39 -15.80 9.85 -2.47
CA LEU A 39 -14.69 9.89 -1.53
C LEU A 39 -13.39 10.24 -2.29
N PRO A 40 -12.54 11.12 -1.76
CA PRO A 40 -11.20 11.33 -2.28
C PRO A 40 -10.41 10.01 -2.34
N ILE A 41 -9.45 9.93 -3.27
CA ILE A 41 -8.52 8.80 -3.37
C ILE A 41 -7.77 8.71 -2.04
N ASN A 42 -7.78 7.54 -1.41
CA ASN A 42 -6.91 7.30 -0.26
C ASN A 42 -5.50 7.02 -0.78
N GLN A 43 -4.60 8.00 -0.70
CA GLN A 43 -3.26 7.88 -1.27
C GLN A 43 -2.40 6.79 -0.60
N GLN A 44 -2.67 6.46 0.67
CA GLN A 44 -1.96 5.41 1.41
C GLN A 44 -2.51 4.02 1.11
N ASN A 45 -3.82 3.94 0.91
CA ASN A 45 -4.53 2.70 0.62
C ASN A 45 -5.42 2.89 -0.63
N PRO A 46 -4.84 3.10 -1.84
CA PRO A 46 -5.61 3.42 -3.04
C PRO A 46 -6.75 2.43 -3.26
N ASP A 47 -6.46 1.14 -3.08
CA ASP A 47 -7.42 0.04 -3.25
C ASP A 47 -8.67 0.16 -2.36
N SER A 48 -8.55 0.75 -1.17
CA SER A 48 -9.68 0.95 -0.23
C SER A 48 -10.66 2.04 -0.65
N SER A 49 -10.20 3.00 -1.48
CA SER A 49 -11.02 4.12 -1.94
C SER A 49 -11.91 3.79 -3.15
N TRP A 50 -11.79 2.58 -3.71
CA TRP A 50 -12.40 2.20 -4.99
C TRP A 50 -13.41 1.05 -4.87
N GLY A 51 -14.49 1.26 -4.12
CA GLY A 51 -15.64 0.34 -4.05
C GLY A 51 -16.50 0.23 -5.32
N ALA A 52 -15.98 0.63 -6.49
CA ALA A 52 -16.75 1.02 -7.66
C ALA A 52 -16.04 0.70 -8.98
N VAL A 53 -16.36 -0.44 -9.58
CA VAL A 53 -15.83 -0.93 -10.87
C VAL A 53 -14.42 -1.53 -10.72
N TYR A 54 -14.38 -2.82 -10.36
CA TYR A 54 -13.28 -3.73 -10.75
C TYR A 54 -13.31 -3.89 -12.27
N SER A 55 -12.96 -2.84 -13.01
CA SER A 55 -12.56 -3.02 -14.39
C SER A 55 -11.05 -3.06 -14.36
N LYS A 56 -10.50 -4.28 -14.50
CA LYS A 56 -9.07 -4.49 -14.72
C LYS A 56 -8.54 -3.40 -15.65
N ARG A 57 -7.48 -2.72 -15.23
CA ARG A 57 -6.80 -1.68 -16.01
C ARG A 57 -7.61 -0.41 -16.29
N VAL A 58 -8.57 -0.03 -15.44
CA VAL A 58 -9.29 1.25 -15.56
C VAL A 58 -9.02 2.13 -14.35
N SER A 59 -8.70 3.41 -14.59
CA SER A 59 -8.50 4.40 -13.53
C SER A 59 -9.53 5.51 -13.62
N THR A 60 -10.02 5.91 -12.46
CA THR A 60 -10.89 7.06 -12.22
C THR A 60 -10.07 8.15 -11.54
N ARG A 61 -10.22 9.40 -11.98
CA ARG A 61 -9.59 10.57 -11.36
C ARG A 61 -10.63 11.61 -10.99
N VAL A 62 -10.39 12.37 -9.93
CA VAL A 62 -11.21 13.54 -9.60
C VAL A 62 -10.57 14.77 -10.24
N ILE A 63 -11.28 15.42 -11.17
CA ILE A 63 -10.88 16.74 -11.68
C ILE A 63 -11.91 17.75 -11.18
N THR A 64 -11.47 18.77 -10.46
CA THR A 64 -12.31 19.91 -10.04
C THR A 64 -13.60 19.48 -9.30
N GLY A 65 -13.51 18.50 -8.40
CA GLY A 65 -14.66 18.00 -7.63
C GLY A 65 -15.63 17.13 -8.45
N GLN A 66 -15.21 16.60 -9.59
CA GLN A 66 -16.00 15.67 -10.40
C GLN A 66 -15.18 14.40 -10.70
N THR A 67 -15.75 13.23 -10.42
CA THR A 67 -15.14 11.94 -10.78
C THR A 67 -15.26 11.73 -12.30
N VAL A 68 -14.12 11.52 -12.95
CA VAL A 68 -14.01 11.22 -14.37
C VAL A 68 -13.38 9.84 -14.50
N LEU A 69 -14.07 8.90 -15.15
CA LEU A 69 -13.47 7.65 -15.61
C LEU A 69 -12.45 8.03 -16.69
N SER A 70 -11.16 7.86 -16.42
CA SER A 70 -10.14 8.55 -17.22
C SER A 70 -9.58 7.67 -18.31
N VAL A 71 -9.12 6.45 -17.99
CA VAL A 71 -8.28 5.71 -18.93
C VAL A 71 -8.42 4.20 -18.72
N ALA A 72 -8.56 3.44 -19.81
CA ALA A 72 -8.15 2.04 -19.85
C ALA A 72 -6.67 2.01 -20.26
N TYR A 73 -5.79 1.42 -19.48
CA TYR A 73 -4.34 1.43 -19.73
C TYR A 73 -3.73 0.03 -19.79
N GLU A 74 -2.47 -0.03 -20.18
CA GLU A 74 -1.64 -1.20 -19.97
C GLU A 74 -0.33 -0.73 -19.37
N VAL A 75 0.00 -1.25 -18.18
CA VAL A 75 1.34 -1.08 -17.61
C VAL A 75 2.29 -1.88 -18.49
N THR A 76 3.20 -1.17 -19.14
CA THR A 76 4.14 -1.80 -20.08
C THR A 76 5.46 -2.15 -19.44
N THR A 77 5.88 -1.36 -18.45
CA THR A 77 7.12 -1.57 -17.71
C THR A 77 7.01 -1.05 -16.28
N VAL A 78 7.58 -1.80 -15.35
CA VAL A 78 7.87 -1.37 -13.98
C VAL A 78 9.35 -1.01 -13.91
N ASN A 79 9.69 0.27 -13.78
CA ASN A 79 11.08 0.72 -13.75
C ASN A 79 11.35 1.50 -12.45
N ALA A 80 12.54 1.30 -11.89
CA ALA A 80 13.04 2.09 -10.76
C ALA A 80 14.00 3.16 -11.26
N ASN A 81 13.78 4.40 -10.83
CA ASN A 81 14.66 5.53 -11.14
C ASN A 81 15.29 6.07 -9.84
N PRO A 82 16.63 6.19 -9.76
CA PRO A 82 17.27 6.85 -8.63
C PRO A 82 17.00 8.36 -8.66
N GLY A 83 16.95 8.97 -7.48
CA GLY A 83 16.86 10.41 -7.29
C GLY A 83 17.57 10.86 -6.02
N GLU A 84 17.85 12.16 -5.95
CA GLU A 84 18.43 12.82 -4.77
C GLU A 84 17.47 13.88 -4.25
N GLY A 85 17.39 14.05 -2.94
CA GLY A 85 16.48 15.02 -2.32
C GLY A 85 16.88 15.32 -0.87
N PRO A 86 16.14 16.20 -0.18
CA PRO A 86 16.46 16.58 1.20
C PRO A 86 16.07 15.50 2.22
N PHE A 87 16.09 14.22 1.85
CA PHE A 87 15.66 13.07 2.66
C PHE A 87 16.76 12.58 3.62
N SER A 88 17.54 13.49 4.18
CA SER A 88 18.51 13.11 5.21
C SER A 88 17.81 12.86 6.54
N ASP A 89 18.20 11.80 7.24
CA ASP A 89 17.70 11.41 8.56
C ASP A 89 16.23 10.97 8.58
N VAL A 90 15.63 10.59 7.45
CA VAL A 90 14.21 10.20 7.38
C VAL A 90 14.00 8.79 7.92
N SER A 91 13.10 8.65 8.88
CA SER A 91 12.70 7.38 9.47
C SER A 91 11.46 6.78 8.82
N GLN A 92 10.46 7.60 8.55
CA GLN A 92 9.16 7.12 8.07
C GLN A 92 8.69 8.03 6.95
N THR A 93 8.04 7.46 5.95
CA THR A 93 7.45 8.19 4.82
C THR A 93 6.09 7.60 4.52
N TYR A 94 5.11 8.46 4.31
CA TYR A 94 3.76 8.12 3.86
C TYR A 94 3.36 9.08 2.74
N LEU A 95 2.50 8.61 1.85
CA LEU A 95 1.89 9.43 0.81
C LEU A 95 0.44 9.72 1.20
N VAL A 96 0.13 10.99 1.47
CA VAL A 96 -1.18 11.43 2.00
C VAL A 96 -1.69 12.63 1.22
N ASP A 97 -2.99 12.72 0.96
CA ASP A 97 -3.60 13.94 0.41
C ASP A 97 -4.06 14.82 1.59
N TYR A 98 -3.14 15.52 2.25
CA TYR A 98 -3.46 16.20 3.50
C TYR A 98 -4.33 17.44 3.29
N ASN A 99 -4.23 18.06 2.10
CA ASN A 99 -4.94 19.29 1.76
C ASN A 99 -6.21 19.03 0.91
N ARG A 100 -6.47 17.76 0.58
CA ARG A 100 -7.61 17.27 -0.21
C ARG A 100 -7.66 17.85 -1.62
N ASP A 101 -6.49 18.05 -2.24
CA ASP A 101 -6.36 18.54 -3.60
C ASP A 101 -6.30 17.43 -4.66
N GLY A 102 -6.35 16.17 -4.22
CA GLY A 102 -6.34 14.97 -5.04
C GLY A 102 -4.93 14.44 -5.35
N ARG A 103 -3.87 15.12 -4.93
CA ARG A 103 -2.48 14.66 -5.13
C ARG A 103 -1.91 14.06 -3.85
N ALA A 104 -1.06 13.05 -4.00
CA ALA A 104 -0.29 12.52 -2.89
C ALA A 104 0.80 13.52 -2.47
N ASP A 105 0.70 14.04 -1.26
CA ASP A 105 1.75 14.77 -0.56
C ASP A 105 2.67 13.81 0.19
N ILE A 106 3.90 14.23 0.46
CA ILE A 106 4.87 13.43 1.22
C ILE A 106 4.79 13.82 2.69
N PHE A 107 4.39 12.89 3.55
CA PHE A 107 4.50 13.00 5.00
C PHE A 107 5.72 12.21 5.46
N SER A 108 6.68 12.87 6.10
CA SER A 108 7.87 12.22 6.62
C SER A 108 8.12 12.52 8.09
N VAL A 109 8.67 11.54 8.79
CA VAL A 109 9.24 11.68 10.14
C VAL A 109 10.74 11.40 10.04
N THR A 110 11.57 12.12 10.78
CA THR A 110 13.02 11.85 10.89
C THR A 110 13.32 11.01 12.13
N TYR A 111 14.49 10.35 12.19
CA TYR A 111 14.96 9.67 13.41
C TYR A 111 14.93 10.61 14.64
N GLY A 112 15.33 11.87 14.44
CA GLY A 112 15.23 12.94 15.44
C GLY A 112 13.80 13.29 15.89
N GLY A 113 12.76 12.80 15.21
CA GLY A 113 11.36 13.12 15.50
C GLY A 113 10.84 14.37 14.81
N ARG A 114 11.55 14.88 13.79
CA ARG A 114 11.06 16.00 12.99
C ARG A 114 10.00 15.49 12.02
N VAL A 115 8.81 16.06 12.08
CA VAL A 115 7.75 15.85 11.09
C VAL A 115 7.94 16.87 9.99
N ILE A 116 7.89 16.43 8.74
CA ILE A 116 7.96 17.28 7.54
C ILE A 116 6.85 16.84 6.59
N ILE A 117 5.98 17.76 6.18
CA ILE A 117 5.02 17.52 5.10
C ILE A 117 5.41 18.37 3.91
N LYS A 118 5.65 17.71 2.77
CA LYS A 118 5.92 18.35 1.49
C LYS A 118 4.69 18.22 0.61
N ARG A 119 4.07 19.36 0.30
CA ARG A 119 2.91 19.41 -0.60
C ARG A 119 3.33 19.10 -2.03
N ASN A 120 2.58 18.27 -2.71
CA ASN A 120 2.73 17.98 -4.13
C ASN A 120 2.09 19.10 -4.96
N ASP A 121 2.94 19.88 -5.64
CA ASP A 121 2.51 20.96 -6.52
C ASP A 121 2.19 20.48 -7.94
N GLY A 122 2.31 19.17 -8.18
CA GLY A 122 2.13 18.51 -9.47
C GLY A 122 3.36 18.61 -10.38
N VAL A 123 3.16 18.19 -11.63
CA VAL A 123 4.19 18.23 -12.66
C VAL A 123 4.24 19.62 -13.30
N ILE A 124 5.36 20.33 -13.13
CA ILE A 124 5.61 21.65 -13.70
C ILE A 124 6.86 21.56 -14.58
N ASN A 125 6.73 21.87 -15.88
CA ASN A 125 7.82 21.75 -16.86
C ASN A 125 8.45 20.34 -16.92
N ASN A 126 7.62 19.29 -16.86
CA ASN A 126 8.01 17.87 -16.81
C ASN A 126 8.72 17.41 -15.53
N ASP A 127 8.79 18.25 -14.49
CA ASP A 127 9.33 17.89 -13.19
C ASP A 127 8.22 17.81 -12.15
N LEU A 128 8.13 16.70 -11.42
CA LEU A 128 7.28 16.61 -10.22
C LEU A 128 7.85 17.52 -9.12
N ARG A 129 7.04 18.48 -8.64
CA ARG A 129 7.47 19.52 -7.68
C ARG A 129 6.83 19.34 -6.31
N PHE A 130 7.63 19.58 -5.28
CA PHE A 130 7.17 19.57 -3.89
C PHE A 130 7.60 20.82 -3.15
N THR A 131 6.73 21.33 -2.27
CA THR A 131 6.99 22.48 -1.39
C THR A 131 6.83 22.09 0.07
N ASP A 132 7.78 22.48 0.94
CA ASP A 132 7.69 22.26 2.38
C ASP A 132 6.56 23.12 2.98
N THR A 133 5.59 22.48 3.64
CA THR A 133 4.38 23.16 4.16
C THR A 133 4.20 23.01 5.66
N VAL A 134 4.64 21.89 6.24
CA VAL A 134 4.59 21.64 7.68
C VAL A 134 5.96 21.15 8.12
N SER A 135 6.49 21.74 9.20
CA SER A 135 7.72 21.26 9.82
C SER A 135 7.74 21.60 11.30
N TYR A 136 7.75 20.58 12.16
CA TYR A 136 7.93 20.72 13.60
C TYR A 136 8.65 19.51 14.18
N THR A 137 9.13 19.61 15.41
CA THR A 137 9.80 18.50 16.11
C THR A 137 8.91 17.96 17.20
N ILE A 138 8.72 16.63 17.23
CA ILE A 138 8.08 15.90 18.32
C ILE A 138 9.03 15.93 19.52
N TRP A 139 8.81 16.88 20.43
CA TRP A 139 9.57 16.98 21.66
C TRP A 139 9.23 15.82 22.60
N SER A 140 10.21 14.95 22.90
CA SER A 140 10.10 13.99 24.00
C SER A 140 10.69 14.62 25.27
N LEU A 141 10.14 14.26 26.44
CA LEU A 141 10.59 14.78 27.74
C LEU A 141 12.07 14.49 27.98
N GLY A 142 12.93 15.46 27.69
CA GLY A 142 14.25 15.60 28.31
C GLY A 142 15.45 15.01 27.59
N ASN A 143 15.34 14.44 26.38
CA ASN A 143 16.51 14.09 25.57
C ASN A 143 16.23 14.17 24.06
N ASN A 144 16.96 15.06 23.39
CA ASN A 144 17.00 15.20 21.93
C ASN A 144 17.70 13.99 21.29
N ASN A 145 16.95 12.96 20.86
CA ASN A 145 17.28 12.08 19.71
C ASN A 145 16.44 10.80 19.80
N GLY A 146 15.63 10.49 18.77
CA GLY A 146 15.02 9.16 18.63
C GLY A 146 13.51 9.08 18.86
N SER A 147 12.75 10.18 18.77
CA SER A 147 11.28 10.03 18.73
C SER A 147 10.87 9.26 17.48
N GLY A 148 11.56 9.44 16.34
CA GLY A 148 11.26 8.71 15.10
C GLY A 148 11.91 7.34 14.95
N ASP A 149 12.72 6.91 15.92
CA ASP A 149 13.39 5.60 15.89
C ASP A 149 12.41 4.49 16.27
N GLY A 150 11.97 3.68 15.32
CA GLY A 150 10.97 2.63 15.53
C GLY A 150 9.97 2.59 14.39
N THR A 151 8.69 2.75 14.68
CA THR A 151 7.66 2.68 13.65
C THR A 151 6.55 3.71 13.91
N ALA A 152 5.81 4.02 12.84
CA ALA A 152 4.68 4.91 12.91
C ALA A 152 3.57 4.41 11.98
N VAL A 153 2.43 5.09 12.04
CA VAL A 153 1.35 4.98 11.07
C VAL A 153 0.60 6.31 11.02
N VAL A 154 0.18 6.72 9.82
CA VAL A 154 -0.59 7.92 9.57
C VAL A 154 -1.97 7.50 9.07
N ASP A 155 -3.03 7.90 9.75
CA ASP A 155 -4.42 7.66 9.33
C ASP A 155 -5.35 8.67 10.01
N ASP A 156 -6.62 8.70 9.66
CA ASP A 156 -7.66 9.51 10.33
C ASP A 156 -8.24 8.72 11.51
N PHE A 157 -7.50 8.65 12.63
CA PHE A 157 -7.87 7.81 13.78
C PHE A 157 -9.04 8.36 14.58
N ASP A 158 -9.41 9.63 14.40
CA ASP A 158 -10.55 10.24 15.06
C ASP A 158 -11.73 10.63 14.16
N ASN A 159 -11.64 10.30 12.88
CA ASN A 159 -12.64 10.59 11.86
C ASN A 159 -12.93 12.10 11.73
N ASP A 160 -11.96 12.97 12.04
CA ASP A 160 -12.05 14.42 11.79
C ASP A 160 -11.68 14.80 10.34
N GLY A 161 -11.18 13.83 9.57
CA GLY A 161 -10.81 13.95 8.18
C GLY A 161 -9.41 14.51 7.97
N LYS A 162 -8.59 14.66 9.01
CA LYS A 162 -7.19 15.08 8.89
C LYS A 162 -6.26 13.91 9.18
N PRO A 163 -5.04 13.94 8.60
CA PRO A 163 -4.01 12.97 8.96
C PRO A 163 -3.59 13.10 10.43
N ASP A 164 -3.81 12.03 11.19
CA ASP A 164 -3.22 11.81 12.51
C ASP A 164 -1.90 11.06 12.40
N LEU A 165 -1.09 11.11 13.45
CA LEU A 165 0.12 10.31 13.58
C LEU A 165 0.07 9.49 14.87
N PHE A 166 0.23 8.18 14.74
CA PHE A 166 0.63 7.32 15.85
C PHE A 166 2.06 6.85 15.65
N LEU A 167 2.86 6.91 16.72
CA LEU A 167 4.26 6.56 16.70
C LEU A 167 4.59 5.67 17.91
N PHE A 168 5.42 4.66 17.72
CA PHE A 168 5.98 3.86 18.81
C PHE A 168 7.46 3.57 18.59
N ASN A 169 8.29 4.01 19.53
CA ASN A 169 9.73 4.03 19.35
C ASN A 169 10.49 2.92 20.12
N ALA A 170 11.79 2.83 19.85
CA ALA A 170 12.75 1.94 20.49
C ALA A 170 12.85 2.06 22.02
N ARG A 171 12.35 3.16 22.60
CA ARG A 171 12.26 3.42 24.05
C ARG A 171 10.88 3.11 24.63
N GLN A 172 10.01 2.47 23.84
CA GLN A 172 8.66 2.11 24.26
C GLN A 172 7.79 3.33 24.58
N LEU A 173 8.09 4.46 23.95
CA LEU A 173 7.27 5.66 24.01
C LEU A 173 6.28 5.61 22.85
N ALA A 174 5.01 5.55 23.19
CA ALA A 174 3.92 5.75 22.23
C ALA A 174 3.51 7.22 22.22
N ILE A 175 3.26 7.78 21.04
CA ILE A 175 2.82 9.16 20.84
C ILE A 175 1.66 9.15 19.85
N TYR A 176 0.56 9.80 20.20
CA TYR A 176 -0.57 10.06 19.34
C TYR A 176 -0.73 11.57 19.12
N ILE A 177 -0.86 11.96 17.84
CA ILE A 177 -1.05 13.34 17.39
C ILE A 177 -2.34 13.37 16.54
N PRO A 178 -3.47 13.86 17.08
CA PRO A 178 -4.78 13.90 16.40
C PRO A 178 -4.91 14.98 15.32
N ASP A 179 -3.81 15.65 14.97
CA ASP A 179 -3.74 16.55 13.80
C ASP A 179 -2.26 16.79 13.54
N ALA A 180 -1.69 15.95 12.68
CA ALA A 180 -0.28 16.02 12.36
C ALA A 180 0.06 17.09 11.33
N THR A 181 -0.95 17.81 10.81
CA THR A 181 -0.83 18.78 9.71
C THR A 181 -0.71 20.23 10.16
N VAL A 182 -0.96 20.54 11.43
CA VAL A 182 -0.91 21.93 11.90
C VAL A 182 0.52 22.48 11.85
N PRO A 183 0.81 23.50 11.02
CA PRO A 183 2.09 24.18 11.06
C PRO A 183 2.15 24.99 12.36
N LYS A 184 3.03 24.60 13.28
CA LYS A 184 3.30 25.39 14.50
C LYS A 184 4.72 25.92 14.44
N SER A 185 4.89 27.21 14.72
CA SER A 185 6.21 27.84 14.83
C SER A 185 7.08 27.02 15.77
N ALA A 186 8.37 26.83 15.44
CA ALA A 186 9.34 26.11 16.25
C ALA A 186 9.45 26.61 17.71
N THR A 187 8.88 27.77 18.01
CA THR A 187 8.84 28.41 19.33
C THR A 187 7.46 28.41 20.01
N ALA A 188 6.39 27.95 19.34
CA ALA A 188 5.00 28.13 19.78
C ALA A 188 4.27 26.78 19.91
N ASN A 189 4.59 26.03 20.97
CA ASN A 189 4.00 24.76 21.39
C ASN A 189 3.98 23.65 20.31
N PRO A 190 4.42 22.41 20.60
CA PRO A 190 4.22 21.30 19.67
C PRO A 190 2.72 21.09 19.32
N PRO A 191 2.37 20.28 18.31
CA PRO A 191 0.96 19.87 18.12
C PRO A 191 0.38 19.32 19.43
N GLN A 192 -0.95 19.19 19.52
CA GLN A 192 -1.48 18.44 20.66
C GLN A 192 -0.94 17.02 20.55
N MET A 193 -0.22 16.57 21.57
CA MET A 193 0.39 15.24 21.59
C MET A 193 0.04 14.56 22.89
N PHE A 194 -0.31 13.29 22.80
CA PHE A 194 -0.65 12.44 23.92
C PHE A 194 0.30 11.27 23.90
N TRP A 195 0.87 10.89 25.03
CA TRP A 195 1.95 9.90 25.04
C TRP A 195 1.93 9.06 26.31
N GLN A 196 2.51 7.87 26.20
CA GLN A 196 2.67 6.94 27.31
C GLN A 196 3.93 6.09 27.12
N PHE A 197 4.67 5.87 28.21
CA PHE A 197 5.73 4.86 28.27
C PHE A 197 5.15 3.49 28.61
N PHE A 198 5.61 2.46 27.90
CA PHE A 198 5.25 1.07 28.14
C PHE A 198 6.45 0.31 28.72
N ASN A 199 6.48 0.13 30.04
CA ASN A 199 7.60 -0.48 30.77
C ASN A 199 7.37 -1.98 31.11
N SER A 200 6.52 -2.69 30.38
CA SER A 200 6.09 -4.04 30.77
C SER A 200 7.00 -5.16 30.26
N ASP A 201 7.75 -4.94 29.17
CA ASP A 201 8.57 -5.95 28.50
C ASP A 201 9.59 -5.28 27.57
N SER A 202 10.89 -5.48 27.79
CA SER A 202 11.96 -4.83 27.00
C SER A 202 12.00 -5.20 25.51
N ARG A 203 11.21 -6.20 25.08
CA ARG A 203 11.09 -6.65 23.70
C ARG A 203 9.77 -6.23 23.04
N PHE A 204 8.86 -5.59 23.77
CA PHE A 204 7.69 -4.91 23.20
C PHE A 204 8.13 -3.55 22.61
N ARG A 205 8.85 -3.62 21.50
CA ARG A 205 9.36 -2.49 20.73
C ARG A 205 9.85 -2.98 19.38
N THR A 206 10.08 -2.06 18.47
CA THR A 206 10.97 -2.19 17.32
C THR A 206 12.11 -1.20 17.51
N ASN A 207 13.29 -1.54 17.01
CA ASN A 207 14.39 -0.59 16.92
C ASN A 207 14.66 -0.33 15.45
N TRP A 208 15.14 0.88 15.17
CA TRP A 208 15.34 1.37 13.82
C TRP A 208 14.03 1.44 13.06
N THR A 209 14.11 1.98 11.87
CA THR A 209 12.93 2.43 11.18
C THR A 209 12.43 1.33 10.30
N VAL A 210 11.20 0.94 10.57
CA VAL A 210 10.56 -0.20 9.94
C VAL A 210 9.09 0.08 9.73
N SER A 211 8.52 -0.45 8.65
CA SER A 211 7.08 -0.51 8.49
C SER A 211 6.54 -1.63 9.37
N ALA A 212 6.36 -1.43 10.68
CA ALA A 212 5.93 -2.46 11.62
C ALA A 212 4.50 -2.24 12.13
N MET A 213 3.78 -1.31 11.50
CA MET A 213 2.41 -0.96 11.83
C MET A 213 1.55 -0.85 10.57
N ALA A 214 0.28 -1.21 10.71
CA ALA A 214 -0.78 -0.96 9.75
C ALA A 214 -2.04 -0.48 10.48
N ALA A 215 -2.81 0.38 9.84
CA ALA A 215 -4.09 0.85 10.36
C ALA A 215 -5.24 0.00 9.76
N TYR A 216 -6.16 -0.46 10.62
CA TYR A 216 -7.29 -1.29 10.20
C TYR A 216 -8.44 -1.19 11.20
N ASP A 217 -9.68 -1.15 10.72
CA ASP A 217 -10.87 -1.17 11.58
C ASP A 217 -11.13 -2.63 11.99
N TYR A 218 -10.56 -3.05 13.12
CA TYR A 218 -10.48 -4.46 13.49
C TYR A 218 -11.81 -5.02 13.98
N ASP A 219 -12.60 -4.20 14.68
CA ASP A 219 -13.87 -4.62 15.27
C ASP A 219 -15.11 -4.03 14.57
N GLY A 220 -14.90 -3.29 13.48
CA GLY A 220 -15.97 -2.75 12.65
C GLY A 220 -16.71 -1.58 13.31
N ASP A 221 -16.09 -0.90 14.28
CA ASP A 221 -16.67 0.23 14.98
C ASP A 221 -16.56 1.56 14.20
N GLY A 222 -15.89 1.52 13.04
CA GLY A 222 -15.70 2.67 12.15
C GLY A 222 -14.49 3.52 12.50
N TYR A 223 -13.70 3.15 13.51
CA TYR A 223 -12.45 3.81 13.87
C TYR A 223 -11.28 2.86 13.59
N LYS A 224 -10.20 3.39 12.99
CA LYS A 224 -9.03 2.57 12.70
C LYS A 224 -8.29 2.22 13.98
N ASP A 225 -8.02 0.94 14.18
CA ASP A 225 -7.08 0.39 15.14
C ASP A 225 -5.69 0.26 14.51
N ILE A 226 -4.72 -0.17 15.31
CA ILE A 226 -3.34 -0.37 14.87
C ILE A 226 -2.97 -1.84 15.04
N ILE A 227 -2.51 -2.48 13.98
CA ILE A 227 -1.83 -3.77 14.03
C ILE A 227 -0.33 -3.49 14.13
N TYR A 228 0.34 -4.06 15.14
CA TYR A 228 1.74 -3.79 15.44
C TYR A 228 2.53 -5.09 15.64
N ALA A 229 3.70 -5.22 15.01
CA ALA A 229 4.62 -6.33 15.29
C ALA A 229 5.86 -5.87 16.06
N ASP A 230 6.19 -6.59 17.12
CA ASP A 230 7.39 -6.32 17.93
C ASP A 230 8.59 -7.21 17.57
N MET A 231 9.74 -6.93 18.17
CA MET A 231 10.98 -7.67 17.97
C MET A 231 10.91 -9.17 18.26
N SER A 232 9.94 -9.64 19.03
CA SER A 232 9.78 -11.06 19.36
C SER A 232 8.92 -11.81 18.35
N GLY A 233 8.50 -11.16 17.27
CA GLY A 233 7.57 -11.75 16.31
C GLY A 233 6.17 -11.91 16.90
N ARG A 234 5.82 -11.10 17.90
CA ARG A 234 4.46 -11.00 18.41
C ARG A 234 3.74 -9.92 17.63
N VAL A 235 2.54 -10.25 17.15
CA VAL A 235 1.66 -9.32 16.48
C VAL A 235 0.52 -8.98 17.43
N TRP A 236 0.33 -7.68 17.63
CA TRP A 236 -0.58 -7.09 18.59
C TRP A 236 -1.62 -6.27 17.86
N LEU A 237 -2.87 -6.37 18.30
CA LEU A 237 -3.86 -5.33 18.11
C LEU A 237 -3.65 -4.26 19.17
N TRP A 238 -3.63 -3.01 18.74
CA TRP A 238 -3.67 -1.84 19.58
C TRP A 238 -4.93 -1.05 19.26
N LYS A 239 -5.94 -1.29 20.10
CA LYS A 239 -7.29 -0.81 19.93
C LYS A 239 -7.38 0.71 20.10
N ASN A 240 -8.09 1.33 19.17
CA ASN A 240 -8.60 2.69 19.26
C ASN A 240 -9.87 2.67 20.10
N VAL A 241 -9.92 3.45 21.17
CA VAL A 241 -11.10 3.55 22.05
C VAL A 241 -11.64 4.98 22.01
N PRO A 242 -12.51 5.33 21.04
CA PRO A 242 -12.97 6.70 20.80
C PRO A 242 -13.57 7.38 22.03
N SER A 243 -14.23 6.61 22.91
CA SER A 243 -14.84 7.12 24.15
C SER A 243 -13.81 7.71 25.14
N ARG A 244 -12.50 7.50 24.92
CA ARG A 244 -11.41 8.07 25.72
C ARG A 244 -10.83 9.36 25.11
N GLY A 245 -11.43 9.88 24.04
CA GLY A 245 -10.99 11.07 23.34
C GLY A 245 -9.52 10.96 22.92
N ASN A 246 -8.71 11.95 23.26
CA ASN A 246 -7.31 11.99 22.82
C ASN A 246 -6.39 10.96 23.51
N THR A 247 -6.91 10.19 24.47
CA THR A 247 -6.20 9.05 25.08
C THR A 247 -6.70 7.70 24.56
N ARG A 248 -7.34 7.68 23.39
CA ARG A 248 -7.93 6.50 22.72
C ARG A 248 -7.02 5.28 22.60
N PHE A 249 -5.72 5.48 22.43
CA PHE A 249 -4.73 4.39 22.35
C PHE A 249 -4.09 4.05 23.71
N PHE A 250 -4.39 4.77 24.78
CA PHE A 250 -3.76 4.57 26.09
C PHE A 250 -4.65 3.82 27.07
N ASP A 251 -5.57 3.02 26.54
CA ASP A 251 -6.33 2.07 27.36
C ASP A 251 -5.40 0.97 27.89
N PRO A 252 -5.37 0.70 29.21
CA PRO A 252 -4.63 -0.41 29.78
C PRO A 252 -4.98 -1.78 29.16
N ASN A 253 -6.22 -1.96 28.72
CA ASN A 253 -6.74 -3.19 28.12
C ASN A 253 -6.80 -3.12 26.58
N GLY A 254 -6.36 -2.00 25.98
CA GLY A 254 -6.44 -1.79 24.52
C GLY A 254 -5.39 -2.55 23.72
N ARG A 255 -4.47 -3.28 24.34
CA ARG A 255 -3.46 -4.08 23.62
C ARG A 255 -3.75 -5.57 23.76
N VAL A 256 -4.01 -6.24 22.65
CA VAL A 256 -4.37 -7.66 22.58
C VAL A 256 -3.35 -8.39 21.72
N LEU A 257 -2.77 -9.48 22.23
CA LEU A 257 -1.89 -10.33 21.44
C LEU A 257 -2.74 -11.11 20.43
N LEU A 258 -2.51 -10.91 19.13
CA LEU A 258 -3.18 -11.67 18.08
C LEU A 258 -2.50 -13.03 17.89
N PHE A 259 -1.17 -13.03 17.76
CA PHE A 259 -0.38 -14.25 17.71
C PHE A 259 1.10 -13.97 18.01
N SER A 260 1.87 -15.05 18.18
CA SER A 260 3.33 -14.99 18.25
C SER A 260 3.94 -16.03 17.32
N ASP A 261 4.93 -15.63 16.55
CA ASP A 261 5.68 -16.50 15.67
C ASP A 261 7.19 -16.17 15.73
N PRO A 262 8.02 -17.07 16.31
CA PRO A 262 9.45 -16.83 16.45
C PRO A 262 10.19 -16.76 15.10
N ASP A 263 9.61 -17.27 14.00
CA ASP A 263 10.22 -17.20 12.68
C ASP A 263 10.24 -15.76 12.13
N VAL A 264 9.39 -14.88 12.65
CA VAL A 264 9.42 -13.43 12.36
C VAL A 264 9.85 -12.59 13.57
N GLY A 265 10.43 -13.21 14.60
CA GLY A 265 11.08 -12.53 15.73
C GLY A 265 12.59 -12.70 15.73
N THR A 266 13.32 -11.89 16.49
CA THR A 266 14.77 -12.01 16.68
C THR A 266 15.14 -12.29 18.13
N THR A 267 16.21 -13.05 18.36
CA THR A 267 16.86 -13.11 19.69
C THR A 267 17.96 -12.05 19.85
N ALA A 268 18.26 -11.28 18.81
CA ALA A 268 19.25 -10.21 18.85
C ALA A 268 18.80 -9.03 19.72
N THR A 269 19.78 -8.23 20.16
CA THR A 269 19.58 -7.05 21.02
C THR A 269 18.80 -5.93 20.31
N TYR A 270 18.90 -5.88 18.98
CA TYR A 270 18.29 -4.88 18.12
C TYR A 270 17.63 -5.55 16.93
N GLY A 271 16.63 -4.90 16.36
CA GLY A 271 15.84 -5.41 15.25
C GLY A 271 14.43 -4.89 15.32
N GLY A 272 13.64 -5.29 14.34
CA GLY A 272 12.22 -5.00 14.25
C GLY A 272 11.59 -5.95 13.27
N ALA A 273 10.39 -6.42 13.62
CA ALA A 273 9.49 -6.98 12.64
C ALA A 273 9.11 -5.91 11.64
N VAL A 274 8.72 -6.34 10.45
CA VAL A 274 8.23 -5.48 9.37
C VAL A 274 6.96 -6.13 8.86
N LEU A 275 5.89 -5.37 8.69
CA LEU A 275 4.61 -5.84 8.23
C LEU A 275 3.94 -4.85 7.28
N ASP A 276 2.95 -5.36 6.57
CA ASP A 276 1.86 -4.58 5.97
C ASP A 276 0.60 -5.46 5.94
N LEU A 277 -0.57 -4.84 5.81
CA LEU A 277 -1.87 -5.51 5.87
C LEU A 277 -2.67 -5.21 4.61
N ALA A 278 -3.14 -6.24 3.91
CA ALA A 278 -4.05 -6.11 2.77
C ALA A 278 -4.71 -7.47 2.49
N ASP A 279 -5.86 -7.45 1.82
CA ASP A 279 -6.50 -8.66 1.28
C ASP A 279 -5.72 -9.15 0.05
N VAL A 280 -4.79 -10.09 0.22
CA VAL A 280 -3.81 -10.49 -0.81
C VAL A 280 -4.42 -11.47 -1.79
N ASP A 281 -5.34 -12.32 -1.34
CA ASP A 281 -6.03 -13.30 -2.16
C ASP A 281 -7.42 -12.86 -2.65
N ASP A 282 -7.86 -11.64 -2.30
CA ASP A 282 -9.18 -11.05 -2.59
C ASP A 282 -10.35 -11.90 -2.03
N ASP A 283 -10.17 -12.51 -0.86
CA ASP A 283 -11.22 -13.27 -0.17
C ASP A 283 -12.16 -12.39 0.68
N GLY A 284 -11.86 -11.09 0.76
CA GLY A 284 -12.59 -10.09 1.54
C GLY A 284 -12.11 -9.96 2.99
N VAL A 285 -11.08 -10.69 3.39
CA VAL A 285 -10.46 -10.67 4.72
C VAL A 285 -9.01 -10.21 4.58
N PRO A 286 -8.53 -9.24 5.40
CA PRO A 286 -7.15 -8.81 5.30
C PRO A 286 -6.16 -9.88 5.72
N ASP A 287 -5.13 -10.07 4.92
CA ASP A 287 -3.95 -10.86 5.22
C ASP A 287 -2.82 -9.99 5.76
N LEU A 288 -1.87 -10.64 6.44
CA LEU A 288 -0.68 -9.98 6.98
C LEU A 288 0.58 -10.49 6.28
N VAL A 289 1.35 -9.60 5.68
CA VAL A 289 2.69 -9.93 5.15
C VAL A 289 3.73 -9.47 6.16
N VAL A 290 4.56 -10.38 6.67
CA VAL A 290 5.53 -10.10 7.74
C VAL A 290 6.93 -10.59 7.38
N GLY A 291 7.92 -9.76 7.67
CA GLY A 291 9.33 -10.09 7.67
C GLY A 291 10.01 -9.63 8.96
N HIS A 292 11.33 -9.78 9.02
CA HIS A 292 12.11 -9.27 10.14
C HIS A 292 13.47 -8.78 9.65
N THR A 293 13.92 -7.65 10.15
CA THR A 293 15.12 -6.90 9.69
C THR A 293 16.45 -7.63 9.76
N ASP A 294 16.55 -8.79 10.42
CA ASP A 294 17.77 -9.61 10.47
C ASP A 294 17.63 -10.98 9.80
N LYS A 295 16.48 -11.25 9.18
CA LYS A 295 16.21 -12.51 8.47
C LYS A 295 15.86 -12.26 7.01
N ARG A 296 15.88 -13.32 6.21
CA ARG A 296 15.51 -13.27 4.79
C ARG A 296 14.05 -13.58 4.52
N ASN A 297 13.38 -14.21 5.48
CA ASN A 297 12.04 -14.71 5.25
C ASN A 297 11.02 -13.59 5.15
N ILE A 298 10.10 -13.78 4.20
CA ILE A 298 8.87 -13.02 4.07
C ILE A 298 7.75 -14.05 4.13
N PHE A 299 6.85 -13.91 5.10
CA PHE A 299 5.70 -14.79 5.29
C PHE A 299 4.40 -14.03 5.08
N LEU A 300 3.46 -14.67 4.40
CA LEU A 300 2.06 -14.27 4.31
C LEU A 300 1.28 -15.09 5.35
N TYR A 301 0.51 -14.42 6.21
CA TYR A 301 -0.40 -15.02 7.17
C TYR A 301 -1.83 -14.75 6.68
N PRO A 302 -2.51 -15.77 6.15
CA PRO A 302 -3.89 -15.61 5.72
C PRO A 302 -4.80 -15.18 6.87
N GLY A 303 -5.61 -14.16 6.63
CA GLY A 303 -6.61 -13.68 7.57
C GLY A 303 -7.83 -14.60 7.61
N LYS A 304 -8.50 -14.66 8.76
CA LYS A 304 -9.82 -15.26 8.88
C LYS A 304 -10.70 -14.41 9.77
N LEU A 305 -11.99 -14.33 9.46
CA LEU A 305 -12.97 -13.77 10.37
C LEU A 305 -13.58 -14.87 11.24
N VAL A 306 -13.33 -14.81 12.54
CA VAL A 306 -13.97 -15.68 13.54
C VAL A 306 -14.76 -14.79 14.49
N ASN A 307 -16.08 -14.96 14.53
CA ASN A 307 -16.99 -14.09 15.28
C ASN A 307 -16.80 -12.60 14.95
N GLN A 308 -16.64 -12.28 13.65
CA GLN A 308 -16.40 -10.91 13.14
C GLN A 308 -15.07 -10.28 13.60
N GLN A 309 -14.16 -11.06 14.17
CA GLN A 309 -12.82 -10.60 14.54
C GLN A 309 -11.79 -11.21 13.61
N LEU A 310 -10.86 -10.38 13.15
CA LEU A 310 -9.73 -10.81 12.35
C LEU A 310 -8.77 -11.67 13.21
N VAL A 311 -8.49 -12.87 12.74
CA VAL A 311 -7.55 -13.81 13.38
C VAL A 311 -6.58 -14.37 12.36
N PHE A 312 -5.39 -14.73 12.84
CA PHE A 312 -4.33 -15.34 12.04
C PHE A 312 -3.90 -16.65 12.71
N ASP A 313 -3.66 -17.70 11.92
CA ASP A 313 -3.04 -18.94 12.41
C ASP A 313 -1.61 -19.04 11.86
N PRO A 314 -0.56 -18.86 12.71
CA PRO A 314 0.83 -18.99 12.28
C PRO A 314 1.19 -20.34 11.66
N ARG A 315 0.41 -21.39 11.91
CA ARG A 315 0.63 -22.72 11.31
C ARG A 315 0.21 -22.78 9.85
N GLU A 316 -0.60 -21.84 9.39
CA GLU A 316 -1.07 -21.72 8.01
C GLU A 316 -0.27 -20.69 7.19
N LYS A 317 0.77 -20.08 7.79
CA LYS A 317 1.61 -19.11 7.10
C LYS A 317 2.24 -19.70 5.84
N ILE A 318 2.38 -18.86 4.83
CA ILE A 318 2.96 -19.19 3.54
C ILE A 318 4.28 -18.45 3.41
N ALA A 319 5.36 -19.16 3.10
CA ALA A 319 6.63 -18.51 2.76
C ALA A 319 6.54 -17.94 1.35
N LEU A 320 6.74 -16.62 1.21
CA LEU A 320 7.08 -16.01 -0.08
C LEU A 320 8.59 -16.11 -0.31
N VAL A 321 9.36 -15.84 0.75
CA VAL A 321 10.79 -16.12 0.86
C VAL A 321 11.02 -16.95 2.12
N ARG A 322 11.75 -18.05 2.00
CA ARG A 322 12.08 -18.95 3.10
C ARG A 322 13.26 -18.42 3.92
N PRO A 323 13.48 -18.93 5.15
CA PRO A 323 14.61 -18.50 5.99
C PRO A 323 15.99 -18.68 5.35
N ASP A 324 16.13 -19.65 4.44
CA ASP A 324 17.36 -19.89 3.67
C ASP A 324 17.53 -18.95 2.45
N GLY A 325 16.61 -18.01 2.27
CA GLY A 325 16.58 -17.03 1.19
C GLY A 325 15.96 -17.54 -0.12
N ASN A 326 15.70 -18.84 -0.28
CA ASN A 326 15.03 -19.34 -1.48
C ASN A 326 13.58 -18.84 -1.51
N LEU A 327 13.05 -18.70 -2.72
CA LEU A 327 11.61 -18.52 -2.93
C LEU A 327 10.79 -19.68 -2.33
N GLY A 328 9.60 -19.36 -1.83
CA GLY A 328 8.59 -20.33 -1.45
C GLY A 328 7.80 -20.87 -2.64
N THR A 329 6.80 -21.72 -2.38
CA THR A 329 6.13 -22.50 -3.44
C THR A 329 5.18 -21.68 -4.32
N LEU A 330 4.72 -20.52 -3.84
CA LEU A 330 3.85 -19.62 -4.61
C LEU A 330 4.65 -18.55 -5.36
N VAL A 331 5.97 -18.53 -5.24
CA VAL A 331 6.80 -17.52 -5.91
C VAL A 331 7.73 -18.21 -6.91
N SER A 332 7.83 -17.63 -8.10
CA SER A 332 8.68 -18.16 -9.18
C SER A 332 9.59 -17.08 -9.78
N VAL A 333 10.63 -17.54 -10.47
CA VAL A 333 11.43 -16.72 -11.38
C VAL A 333 10.97 -17.03 -12.80
N ASP A 334 10.61 -15.99 -13.56
CA ASP A 334 10.28 -16.12 -14.98
C ASP A 334 11.53 -15.81 -15.84
N PRO A 335 12.13 -16.81 -16.51
CA PRO A 335 13.35 -16.61 -17.28
C PRO A 335 13.15 -15.70 -18.51
N THR A 336 11.91 -15.43 -18.92
CA THR A 336 11.59 -14.54 -20.03
C THR A 336 11.61 -13.06 -19.62
N ILE A 337 11.55 -12.78 -18.31
CA ILE A 337 11.59 -11.43 -17.75
C ILE A 337 13.03 -11.16 -17.27
N PRO A 338 13.78 -10.24 -17.90
CA PRO A 338 15.22 -10.07 -17.63
C PRO A 338 15.58 -9.82 -16.17
N ASN A 339 14.75 -9.06 -15.45
CA ASN A 339 14.92 -8.72 -14.05
C ASN A 339 14.16 -9.64 -13.09
N SER A 340 13.55 -10.73 -13.56
CA SER A 340 13.06 -11.75 -12.65
C SER A 340 14.24 -12.52 -12.05
N LYS A 341 14.38 -12.45 -10.72
CA LYS A 341 15.53 -12.98 -9.98
C LYS A 341 15.10 -13.55 -8.64
N ASP A 342 15.83 -14.56 -8.18
CA ASP A 342 15.68 -15.12 -6.84
C ASP A 342 16.52 -14.28 -5.84
N PRO A 343 15.93 -13.74 -4.77
CA PRO A 343 16.65 -12.94 -3.77
C PRO A 343 17.75 -13.72 -3.04
N LYS A 344 17.75 -15.06 -3.08
CA LYS A 344 18.85 -15.89 -2.57
C LYS A 344 20.21 -15.55 -3.19
N LEU A 345 20.21 -15.01 -4.41
CA LEU A 345 21.43 -14.60 -5.11
C LEU A 345 22.06 -13.32 -4.51
N LEU A 346 21.39 -12.69 -3.54
CA LEU A 346 21.90 -11.53 -2.83
C LEU A 346 22.69 -11.93 -1.58
N PRO A 347 23.79 -11.21 -1.27
CA PRO A 347 24.51 -11.39 -0.01
C PRO A 347 23.64 -11.15 1.23
N SER A 348 22.57 -10.37 1.12
CA SER A 348 21.57 -10.13 2.17
C SER A 348 20.19 -9.84 1.56
N PHE A 349 19.13 -10.14 2.31
CA PHE A 349 17.74 -9.81 1.95
C PHE A 349 16.93 -9.50 3.21
N ALA A 350 17.40 -8.58 4.04
CA ALA A 350 16.75 -8.24 5.31
C ALA A 350 15.71 -7.13 5.11
N PRO A 351 14.40 -7.42 5.16
CA PRO A 351 13.36 -6.43 4.88
C PRO A 351 13.32 -5.36 5.97
N THR A 352 13.12 -4.12 5.54
CA THR A 352 12.89 -2.92 6.36
C THR A 352 11.58 -2.24 5.99
N VAL A 353 11.15 -2.42 4.73
CA VAL A 353 9.87 -1.93 4.21
C VAL A 353 9.13 -3.09 3.53
N ILE A 354 7.87 -3.27 3.90
CA ILE A 354 6.90 -4.10 3.19
C ILE A 354 5.71 -3.20 2.83
N LYS A 355 5.30 -3.23 1.55
CA LYS A 355 4.07 -2.57 1.10
C LYS A 355 3.29 -3.47 0.16
N VAL A 356 2.00 -3.65 0.44
CA VAL A 356 1.10 -4.50 -0.34
C VAL A 356 0.10 -3.61 -1.08
N ILE A 357 0.10 -3.70 -2.40
CA ILE A 357 -0.76 -2.87 -3.26
C ILE A 357 -0.92 -3.51 -4.64
N ASP A 358 -2.08 -3.34 -5.27
CA ASP A 358 -2.25 -3.68 -6.69
C ASP A 358 -1.64 -2.58 -7.57
N VAL A 359 -0.37 -2.74 -7.95
CA VAL A 359 0.41 -1.65 -8.53
C VAL A 359 0.11 -1.43 -10.01
N ASP A 360 -0.32 -2.46 -10.73
CA ASP A 360 -0.71 -2.36 -12.15
C ASP A 360 -2.22 -2.40 -12.39
N ARG A 361 -3.01 -2.46 -11.32
CA ARG A 361 -4.47 -2.49 -11.31
C ARG A 361 -5.04 -3.66 -12.11
N ASP A 362 -4.39 -4.82 -12.01
CA ASP A 362 -4.86 -6.04 -12.64
C ASP A 362 -5.86 -6.83 -11.77
N GLY A 363 -6.13 -6.34 -10.55
CA GLY A 363 -6.99 -6.96 -9.56
C GLY A 363 -6.28 -8.06 -8.77
N ILE A 364 -4.96 -8.01 -8.66
CA ILE A 364 -4.15 -8.94 -7.86
C ILE A 364 -3.13 -8.12 -7.09
N LYS A 365 -3.06 -8.31 -5.77
CA LYS A 365 -2.10 -7.59 -4.94
C LYS A 365 -0.67 -7.96 -5.30
N ASP A 366 0.18 -6.94 -5.29
CA ASP A 366 1.62 -7.05 -5.41
C ASP A 366 2.28 -6.66 -4.09
N ILE A 367 3.53 -7.08 -3.90
CA ILE A 367 4.25 -6.84 -2.65
C ILE A 367 5.61 -6.25 -2.95
N PHE A 368 5.81 -4.98 -2.56
CA PHE A 368 7.11 -4.34 -2.53
C PHE A 368 7.86 -4.71 -1.26
N ILE A 369 9.12 -5.07 -1.44
CA ILE A 369 10.07 -5.31 -0.35
C ILE A 369 11.28 -4.41 -0.60
N ALA A 370 11.59 -3.53 0.35
CA ALA A 370 12.87 -2.84 0.41
C ALA A 370 13.69 -3.38 1.59
N THR A 371 15.00 -3.50 1.39
CA THR A 371 15.88 -4.15 2.37
C THR A 371 16.99 -3.25 2.86
N ASP A 372 17.58 -3.64 4.00
CA ASP A 372 18.86 -3.16 4.52
C ASP A 372 19.70 -4.39 4.87
N ALA A 373 20.96 -4.40 4.44
CA ALA A 373 21.83 -5.54 4.61
C ALA A 373 22.62 -5.55 5.92
N TRP A 374 22.66 -4.44 6.66
CA TRP A 374 23.53 -4.23 7.82
C TRP A 374 23.38 -5.32 8.89
N ARG A 375 22.15 -5.71 9.22
CA ARG A 375 21.89 -6.69 10.31
C ARG A 375 22.29 -8.11 9.99
N GLN A 376 22.36 -8.46 8.70
CA GLN A 376 22.86 -9.78 8.30
C GLN A 376 24.40 -9.81 8.26
N GLY A 377 25.07 -8.72 8.68
CA GLY A 377 26.53 -8.60 8.70
C GLY A 377 27.14 -8.66 7.29
N ALA A 378 26.33 -8.39 6.26
CA ALA A 378 26.75 -8.47 4.88
C ALA A 378 27.33 -7.13 4.42
N ASN A 379 28.47 -7.17 3.74
CA ASN A 379 29.04 -5.99 3.10
C ASN A 379 28.32 -5.70 1.77
N PHE A 380 27.03 -5.40 1.85
CA PHE A 380 26.12 -5.19 0.73
C PHE A 380 25.13 -4.10 1.11
N GLY A 381 24.48 -3.45 0.16
CA GLY A 381 23.42 -2.47 0.42
C GLY A 381 22.02 -3.05 0.25
N GLY A 382 21.02 -2.23 0.54
CA GLY A 382 19.62 -2.48 0.28
C GLY A 382 19.28 -2.78 -1.17
N SER A 383 18.24 -3.60 -1.36
CA SER A 383 17.65 -3.93 -2.66
C SER A 383 16.14 -3.66 -2.60
N ILE A 384 15.53 -3.44 -3.77
CA ILE A 384 14.07 -3.33 -3.92
C ILE A 384 13.59 -4.47 -4.80
N TYR A 385 12.66 -5.26 -4.28
CA TYR A 385 12.01 -6.36 -4.98
C TYR A 385 10.50 -6.09 -5.07
N LEU A 386 9.92 -6.51 -6.19
CA LEU A 386 8.48 -6.60 -6.37
C LEU A 386 8.11 -8.07 -6.57
N PHE A 387 7.29 -8.60 -5.67
CA PHE A 387 6.59 -9.85 -5.88
C PHE A 387 5.30 -9.51 -6.61
N LYS A 388 5.32 -9.61 -7.94
CA LYS A 388 4.17 -9.30 -8.79
C LYS A 388 3.19 -10.46 -8.77
N GLY A 389 1.94 -10.22 -8.40
CA GLY A 389 0.83 -11.15 -8.49
C GLY A 389 0.62 -11.66 -9.92
N ARG A 390 0.48 -12.97 -10.08
CA ARG A 390 0.34 -13.68 -11.37
C ARG A 390 -0.72 -14.79 -11.24
N GLY A 391 -1.96 -14.36 -11.09
CA GLY A 391 -3.10 -15.26 -10.97
C GLY A 391 -3.15 -15.98 -9.63
N ARG A 392 -4.11 -16.90 -9.51
CA ARG A 392 -4.41 -17.61 -8.27
C ARG A 392 -4.33 -19.13 -8.48
N THR A 393 -3.98 -19.85 -7.43
CA THR A 393 -4.12 -21.30 -7.37
C THR A 393 -5.60 -21.69 -7.29
N ILE A 394 -5.89 -22.99 -7.43
CA ILE A 394 -7.27 -23.49 -7.35
C ILE A 394 -7.91 -23.29 -5.97
N ASP A 395 -7.08 -23.23 -4.93
CA ASP A 395 -7.49 -22.94 -3.55
C ASP A 395 -7.43 -21.43 -3.22
N GLY A 396 -7.38 -20.55 -4.22
CA GLY A 396 -7.54 -19.10 -4.07
C GLY A 396 -6.25 -18.31 -3.83
N LYS A 397 -5.15 -18.96 -3.44
CA LYS A 397 -3.90 -18.28 -3.08
C LYS A 397 -3.26 -17.58 -4.28
N THR A 398 -2.76 -16.38 -4.05
CA THR A 398 -2.05 -15.60 -5.07
C THR A 398 -0.68 -16.21 -5.40
N ASN A 399 -0.40 -16.43 -6.70
CA ASN A 399 0.94 -16.76 -7.18
C ASN A 399 1.70 -15.47 -7.47
N PHE A 400 3.02 -15.49 -7.32
CA PHE A 400 3.87 -14.34 -7.55
C PHE A 400 5.04 -14.67 -8.48
N VAL A 401 5.49 -13.65 -9.21
CA VAL A 401 6.80 -13.63 -9.87
C VAL A 401 7.68 -12.62 -9.14
N SER A 402 8.89 -13.06 -8.78
CA SER A 402 9.89 -12.21 -8.11
C SER A 402 10.64 -11.35 -9.13
N LEU A 403 10.63 -10.03 -8.95
CA LEU A 403 11.31 -9.05 -9.80
C LEU A 403 12.30 -8.22 -8.97
N GLU A 404 13.57 -8.24 -9.34
CA GLU A 404 14.59 -7.33 -8.80
C GLU A 404 14.44 -5.98 -9.50
N LEU A 405 14.00 -4.94 -8.78
CA LEU A 405 13.83 -3.60 -9.31
C LEU A 405 15.07 -2.75 -9.08
N VAL A 406 15.66 -2.87 -7.89
CA VAL A 406 16.93 -2.23 -7.53
C VAL A 406 17.82 -3.26 -6.86
N ARG A 407 19.02 -3.44 -7.39
CA ARG A 407 20.03 -4.30 -6.80
C ARG A 407 20.95 -3.48 -5.90
N GLY A 408 21.13 -3.94 -4.66
CA GLY A 408 22.12 -3.37 -3.75
C GLY A 408 23.54 -3.46 -4.28
N ASN A 409 24.43 -2.64 -3.71
CA ASN A 409 25.84 -2.60 -4.08
C ASN A 409 26.76 -3.00 -2.93
N TYR A 410 27.96 -3.47 -3.27
CA TYR A 410 29.00 -3.72 -2.28
C TYR A 410 29.69 -2.41 -1.91
N SER A 411 29.87 -2.15 -0.62
CA SER A 411 30.53 -0.94 -0.11
C SER A 411 31.95 -0.75 -0.65
N SER A 412 32.62 -1.85 -1.04
CA SER A 412 33.97 -1.84 -1.62
C SER A 412 34.05 -1.21 -3.02
N ARG A 413 32.91 -0.91 -3.66
CA ARG A 413 32.87 -0.32 -5.01
C ARG A 413 32.89 1.20 -5.02
N GLY A 414 33.04 1.86 -3.87
CA GLY A 414 33.11 3.32 -3.77
C GLY A 414 31.79 4.04 -4.09
N VAL A 415 30.70 3.28 -4.26
CA VAL A 415 29.32 3.77 -4.24
C VAL A 415 28.78 3.37 -2.88
N ASN A 416 28.22 4.31 -2.11
CA ASN A 416 27.65 3.98 -0.81
C ASN A 416 26.63 2.84 -0.98
N PRO A 417 26.66 1.80 -0.13
CA PRO A 417 25.57 0.85 -0.09
C PRO A 417 24.31 1.63 0.31
N TYR A 418 23.34 1.75 -0.59
CA TYR A 418 22.09 2.44 -0.26
C TYR A 418 21.20 1.43 0.46
N ASP A 419 20.94 1.66 1.73
CA ASP A 419 20.04 0.86 2.55
C ASP A 419 18.68 1.54 2.60
N PHE A 420 17.58 0.80 2.49
CA PHE A 420 16.25 1.40 2.40
C PHE A 420 15.59 1.43 3.76
N ASP A 421 15.62 2.58 4.43
CA ASP A 421 15.11 2.73 5.81
C ASP A 421 13.62 3.09 5.89
N SER A 422 13.06 3.57 4.77
CA SER A 422 11.70 4.08 4.68
C SER A 422 11.14 3.87 3.28
N GLY A 423 9.82 3.65 3.19
CA GLY A 423 9.15 3.63 1.90
C GLY A 423 7.63 3.72 1.99
N ALA A 424 7.03 4.23 0.93
CA ALA A 424 5.62 4.54 0.83
C ALA A 424 5.07 4.16 -0.55
N VAL A 425 3.81 3.76 -0.59
CA VAL A 425 3.04 3.58 -1.83
C VAL A 425 1.97 4.67 -1.95
N GLY A 426 1.63 5.04 -3.19
CA GLY A 426 0.63 6.07 -3.50
C GLY A 426 0.86 6.67 -4.88
N ASP A 427 -0.16 7.32 -5.43
CA ASP A 427 -0.13 7.87 -6.79
C ASP A 427 0.50 9.28 -6.77
N ILE A 428 1.83 9.33 -6.97
CA ILE A 428 2.63 10.52 -6.70
C ILE A 428 2.65 11.50 -7.87
N ASP A 429 2.49 11.00 -9.10
CA ASP A 429 2.39 11.84 -10.30
C ASP A 429 0.94 12.08 -10.75
N ASN A 430 -0.03 11.52 -10.02
CA ASN A 430 -1.46 11.68 -10.23
C ASN A 430 -1.91 11.19 -11.61
N ASP A 431 -1.26 10.14 -12.13
CA ASP A 431 -1.64 9.46 -13.36
C ASP A 431 -2.77 8.44 -13.14
N GLY A 432 -3.13 8.20 -11.87
CA GLY A 432 -4.14 7.26 -11.48
C GLY A 432 -3.59 5.86 -11.32
N ILE A 433 -2.30 5.67 -10.98
CA ILE A 433 -1.64 4.38 -10.75
C ILE A 433 -0.75 4.51 -9.52
N PRO A 434 -0.74 3.51 -8.63
CA PRO A 434 0.13 3.62 -7.46
C PRO A 434 1.60 3.54 -7.83
N ASP A 435 2.40 4.42 -7.25
CA ASP A 435 3.85 4.41 -7.29
C ASP A 435 4.42 3.88 -5.98
N PHE A 436 5.73 3.60 -5.98
CA PHE A 436 6.47 3.28 -4.77
C PHE A 436 7.69 4.19 -4.64
N VAL A 437 7.87 4.77 -3.46
CA VAL A 437 9.05 5.54 -3.09
C VAL A 437 9.77 4.82 -1.96
N ALA A 438 11.08 4.59 -2.11
CA ALA A 438 11.93 4.08 -1.03
C ALA A 438 13.11 5.02 -0.82
N ALA A 439 13.45 5.32 0.43
CA ALA A 439 14.51 6.27 0.79
C ALA A 439 15.59 5.61 1.66
N ASP A 440 16.84 6.00 1.40
CA ASP A 440 17.96 5.81 2.32
C ASP A 440 17.89 6.91 3.36
N GLY A 441 17.48 6.51 4.56
CA GLY A 441 17.05 7.41 5.61
C GLY A 441 18.21 7.95 6.42
N ASN A 442 19.29 7.21 6.61
CA ASN A 442 20.33 7.54 7.59
C ASN A 442 21.65 8.07 7.01
N HIS A 443 21.95 7.91 5.71
CA HIS A 443 23.28 8.27 5.18
C HIS A 443 23.30 9.18 3.97
N SER A 444 22.39 9.04 3.02
CA SER A 444 22.60 9.63 1.70
C SER A 444 21.55 10.63 1.23
N GLY A 445 20.37 10.67 1.85
CA GLY A 445 19.26 11.49 1.34
C GLY A 445 18.77 11.06 -0.04
N ASN A 446 19.23 9.90 -0.50
CA ASN A 446 18.86 9.31 -1.76
C ASN A 446 17.53 8.59 -1.62
N TYR A 447 16.81 8.53 -2.74
CA TYR A 447 15.58 7.76 -2.82
C TYR A 447 15.45 7.15 -4.22
N TYR A 448 14.57 6.17 -4.31
CA TYR A 448 14.15 5.57 -5.55
C TYR A 448 12.67 5.79 -5.70
N LYS A 449 12.27 6.18 -6.91
CA LYS A 449 10.87 6.18 -7.31
C LYS A 449 10.69 5.07 -8.32
N ILE A 450 9.73 4.21 -8.05
CA ILE A 450 9.21 3.24 -8.99
C ILE A 450 7.89 3.83 -9.46
N VAL A 451 7.98 4.52 -10.59
CA VAL A 451 6.83 5.15 -11.25
C VAL A 451 6.38 4.25 -12.38
N MET A 452 5.12 3.86 -12.38
CA MET A 452 4.61 2.91 -13.36
C MET A 452 4.35 3.61 -14.68
N THR A 453 4.98 3.14 -15.76
CA THR A 453 4.70 3.72 -17.08
C THR A 453 3.52 3.01 -17.72
N THR A 454 2.48 3.79 -18.04
CA THR A 454 1.34 3.29 -18.79
C THR A 454 1.24 3.77 -20.21
N ASN A 455 0.73 2.88 -21.06
CA ASN A 455 0.17 3.25 -22.34
C ASN A 455 -1.34 3.39 -22.18
N SER A 456 -1.86 4.59 -22.43
CA SER A 456 -3.30 4.82 -22.54
C SER A 456 -3.85 4.07 -23.75
N LEU A 457 -4.75 3.10 -23.53
CA LEU A 457 -5.45 2.40 -24.60
C LEU A 457 -6.64 3.22 -25.11
N TYR A 458 -7.30 3.97 -24.21
CA TYR A 458 -8.39 4.89 -24.55
C TYR A 458 -8.58 5.96 -23.46
N VAL A 459 -8.87 7.20 -23.85
CA VAL A 459 -9.28 8.30 -22.96
C VAL A 459 -10.72 8.65 -23.30
N THR A 460 -11.65 8.62 -22.33
CA THR A 460 -12.99 9.18 -22.59
C THR A 460 -12.86 10.70 -22.65
N GLU A 461 -13.31 11.32 -23.74
CA GLU A 461 -13.35 12.78 -23.85
C GLU A 461 -14.12 13.37 -22.64
N GLY A 462 -13.50 14.34 -21.97
CA GLY A 462 -13.91 14.94 -20.70
C GLY A 462 -15.40 15.26 -20.59
N HIS A 463 -16.16 14.27 -20.16
CA HIS A 463 -17.54 14.44 -19.73
C HIS A 463 -17.61 14.07 -18.25
N PRO A 464 -18.15 14.97 -17.41
CA PRO A 464 -18.41 14.69 -16.00
C PRO A 464 -19.24 13.43 -15.90
N VAL A 465 -18.72 12.39 -15.25
CA VAL A 465 -19.57 11.27 -14.86
C VAL A 465 -20.23 11.69 -13.56
N GLN A 466 -21.31 12.46 -13.66
CA GLN A 466 -22.17 12.70 -12.49
C GLN A 466 -22.70 11.34 -12.04
N SER A 467 -22.27 10.93 -10.84
CA SER A 467 -22.65 9.69 -10.14
C SER A 467 -24.18 9.46 -10.07
N ASN A 468 -24.98 10.52 -10.26
CA ASN A 468 -26.43 10.47 -10.22
C ASN A 468 -27.16 10.48 -11.59
N LYS A 469 -26.47 10.52 -12.73
CA LYS A 469 -27.13 10.44 -14.07
C LYS A 469 -26.29 9.70 -15.12
N LEU A 470 -26.28 8.38 -15.06
CA LEU A 470 -26.11 7.52 -16.24
C LEU A 470 -27.38 7.54 -17.13
N ILE A 471 -27.87 8.73 -17.48
CA ILE A 471 -29.04 8.90 -18.34
C ILE A 471 -28.58 9.41 -19.70
N LYS A 472 -28.60 8.50 -20.67
CA LYS A 472 -28.60 8.78 -22.12
C LYS A 472 -27.43 9.63 -22.64
N LYS A 473 -26.30 9.00 -22.90
CA LYS A 473 -25.50 9.29 -24.10
C LYS A 473 -25.02 7.98 -24.69
N ASN A 474 -25.25 7.78 -25.98
CA ASN A 474 -24.74 6.65 -26.75
C ASN A 474 -23.21 6.68 -26.71
N PHE A 475 -22.59 5.93 -25.82
CA PHE A 475 -21.17 5.64 -25.91
C PHE A 475 -20.95 4.64 -27.03
N LYS A 476 -20.22 5.05 -28.08
CA LYS A 476 -19.63 4.10 -29.03
C LYS A 476 -18.40 3.48 -28.36
N CYS A 477 -18.62 2.49 -27.52
CA CYS A 477 -17.54 1.64 -27.01
C CYS A 477 -17.52 0.33 -27.83
N PRO A 478 -16.34 -0.21 -28.20
CA PRO A 478 -16.26 -1.55 -28.78
C PRO A 478 -16.87 -2.58 -27.81
N TRP A 479 -17.61 -3.57 -28.34
CA TRP A 479 -18.32 -4.60 -27.57
C TRP A 479 -17.46 -5.33 -26.52
N PHE A 480 -16.14 -5.35 -26.67
CA PHE A 480 -15.20 -5.99 -25.75
C PHE A 480 -15.09 -5.30 -24.39
N LEU A 481 -15.28 -3.97 -24.29
CA LEU A 481 -15.20 -3.24 -23.01
C LEU A 481 -16.47 -3.38 -22.16
N LEU A 482 -17.63 -3.54 -22.80
CA LEU A 482 -18.87 -3.88 -22.11
C LEU A 482 -18.78 -5.28 -21.48
N TYR A 483 -18.04 -6.20 -22.10
CA TYR A 483 -17.88 -7.56 -21.57
C TYR A 483 -17.02 -7.60 -20.29
N SER A 484 -16.00 -6.73 -20.18
CA SER A 484 -15.15 -6.61 -18.98
C SER A 484 -15.85 -5.96 -17.78
N ILE A 485 -16.87 -5.13 -18.02
CA ILE A 485 -17.69 -4.50 -16.97
C ILE A 485 -18.76 -5.47 -16.43
N TYR A 486 -19.18 -6.47 -17.23
CA TYR A 486 -20.30 -7.37 -16.93
C TYR A 486 -19.90 -8.74 -16.37
N GLN A 487 -18.61 -9.09 -16.32
CA GLN A 487 -18.17 -10.31 -15.63
C GLN A 487 -17.89 -10.05 -14.16
N VAL A 488 -18.97 -9.80 -13.41
CA VAL A 488 -19.00 -9.95 -11.95
C VAL A 488 -20.16 -10.89 -11.63
N HIS A 489 -19.85 -12.19 -11.61
CA HIS A 489 -20.62 -13.19 -10.90
C HIS A 489 -19.66 -14.11 -10.17
#